data_AF-A0A3D4FJ75-F1
#
_entry.id   AF-A0A3D4FJ75-F1
#
_cell.length_a   1.000
_cell.length_b   1.000
_cell.length_c   1.000
_cell.angle_alpha   90.00
_cell.angle_beta   90.00
_cell.angle_gamma   90.00
#
_symmetry.space_group_name_H-M   'P 1'
#
loop_
_entity.id
_entity.type
_entity.pdbx_description
1 polymer ?
#
loop_
_entity_poly.entity_id
_entity_poly.type
_entity_poly.pdbx_seq_one_letter_code
_entity_poly.pdbx_strand_id
1 'polypeptide(L)'
;CCKNTNFTNPHGLYEPDHRTTAYDLALVEKELLKNPEYIKISKTKTLFLEPTNKYKEKRPLWNDNRLLHDYEDNYYEPCIAAKTGYTDESLHSFVASAEKGNEKYIVSLLYDPYKTYFKDSRSIFEWAFNNFDTIKLYSKNDLITNYEAEDGTIIPLLASSDEFYTKDLSVKEKPQISFNTDNLDKKSFLKGQSIATAIMKYNNSTREIKLISGTDYTPKKFPVVAKIIKDNERTIKIALIIGFILLLVLIVLIIRGINLRKKRRRKLNRLTRKH
;
A
#
# COMPACT_ATOMS: atom_id res chain seq x y z
N CYS A 1 11.81 3.00 -8.69
CA CYS A 1 12.33 3.89 -9.74
C CYS A 1 13.40 4.75 -9.09
N CYS A 2 14.62 4.71 -9.60
CA CYS A 2 15.74 5.52 -9.10
C CYS A 2 15.53 6.97 -9.54
N LYS A 3 15.56 7.92 -8.60
CA LYS A 3 15.22 9.33 -8.89
C LYS A 3 16.42 10.28 -8.78
N ASN A 4 17.50 9.83 -8.16
CA ASN A 4 18.67 10.63 -7.82
C ASN A 4 19.96 9.99 -8.39
N THR A 5 19.85 9.31 -9.53
CA THR A 5 20.96 8.61 -10.19
C THR A 5 21.11 9.10 -11.62
N ASN A 6 22.36 9.31 -12.04
CA ASN A 6 22.75 9.60 -13.42
C ASN A 6 24.03 8.83 -13.74
N PHE A 7 23.99 7.94 -14.73
CA PHE A 7 25.15 7.20 -15.20
C PHE A 7 25.65 7.79 -16.50
N THR A 8 26.89 8.26 -16.52
CA THR A 8 27.53 8.84 -17.72
C THR A 8 28.40 7.83 -18.47
N ASN A 9 28.75 6.72 -17.83
CA ASN A 9 29.62 5.68 -18.38
C ASN A 9 29.25 4.30 -17.82
N PRO A 10 29.62 3.19 -18.51
CA PRO A 10 29.24 1.84 -18.10
C PRO A 10 30.19 1.19 -17.08
N HIS A 11 31.34 1.79 -16.78
CA HIS A 11 32.39 1.18 -15.95
C HIS A 11 32.53 1.81 -14.55
N GLY A 12 31.88 2.95 -14.30
CA GLY A 12 31.88 3.63 -13.00
C GLY A 12 33.15 4.41 -12.68
N LEU A 13 33.94 4.83 -13.68
CA LEU A 13 35.03 5.79 -13.42
C LEU A 13 34.41 7.17 -13.19
N TYR A 14 35.12 8.00 -12.43
CA TYR A 14 34.65 9.32 -12.08
C TYR A 14 34.38 10.18 -13.32
N GLU A 15 33.20 10.78 -13.33
CA GLU A 15 32.79 11.87 -14.21
C GLU A 15 31.91 12.80 -13.35
N PRO A 16 31.98 14.13 -13.51
CA PRO A 16 31.26 15.07 -12.63
C PRO A 16 29.76 14.81 -12.49
N ASP A 17 29.13 14.32 -13.56
CA ASP A 17 27.70 14.03 -13.58
C ASP A 17 27.37 12.55 -13.27
N HIS A 18 28.38 11.69 -13.04
CA HIS A 18 28.18 10.28 -12.66
C HIS A 18 27.89 10.18 -11.16
N ARG A 19 26.63 9.95 -10.81
CA ARG A 19 26.19 9.97 -9.40
C ARG A 19 25.06 9.01 -9.13
N THR A 20 24.95 8.61 -7.88
CA THR A 20 23.85 7.79 -7.36
C THR A 20 23.68 8.07 -5.86
N THR A 21 22.75 7.38 -5.20
CA THR A 21 22.53 7.43 -3.76
C THR A 21 22.47 6.02 -3.20
N ALA A 22 22.70 5.86 -1.89
CA ALA A 22 22.63 4.55 -1.24
C ALA A 22 21.25 3.89 -1.46
N TYR A 23 20.17 4.68 -1.40
CA TYR A 23 18.81 4.21 -1.65
C TYR A 23 18.62 3.73 -3.10
N ASP A 24 19.05 4.52 -4.09
CA ASP A 24 18.91 4.14 -5.50
C ASP A 24 19.76 2.92 -5.86
N LEU A 25 20.97 2.77 -5.29
CA LEU A 25 21.76 1.55 -5.47
C LEU A 25 21.08 0.32 -4.87
N ALA A 26 20.46 0.44 -3.70
CA ALA A 26 19.66 -0.65 -3.14
C ALA A 26 18.46 -1.02 -4.03
N LEU A 27 17.87 -0.03 -4.73
CA LEU A 27 16.82 -0.30 -5.72
C LEU A 27 17.35 -1.00 -6.97
N VAL A 28 18.55 -0.64 -7.44
CA VAL A 28 19.22 -1.33 -8.56
C VAL A 28 19.50 -2.78 -8.20
N GLU A 29 20.12 -3.00 -7.04
CA GLU A 29 20.41 -4.34 -6.53
C GLU A 29 19.13 -5.17 -6.38
N LYS A 30 18.05 -4.58 -5.87
CA LYS A 30 16.74 -5.24 -5.77
C LYS A 30 16.20 -5.71 -7.12
N GLU A 31 16.45 -4.96 -8.19
CA GLU A 31 16.06 -5.36 -9.54
C GLU A 31 16.97 -6.49 -10.06
N LEU A 32 18.28 -6.38 -9.84
CA LEU A 32 19.26 -7.39 -10.25
C LEU A 32 19.02 -8.75 -9.58
N LEU A 33 18.63 -8.77 -8.30
CA LEU A 33 18.30 -9.99 -7.56
C LEU A 33 17.13 -10.80 -8.16
N LYS A 34 16.32 -10.20 -9.05
CA LYS A 34 15.28 -10.95 -9.77
C LYS A 34 15.86 -11.84 -10.86
N ASN A 35 17.12 -11.62 -11.26
CA ASN A 35 17.79 -12.41 -12.29
C ASN A 35 18.71 -13.48 -11.66
N PRO A 36 18.39 -14.78 -11.79
CA PRO A 36 19.24 -15.86 -11.26
C PRO A 36 20.67 -15.87 -11.82
N GLU A 37 20.88 -15.37 -13.04
CA GLU A 37 22.20 -15.31 -13.66
C GLU A 37 23.11 -14.29 -12.96
N TYR A 38 22.55 -13.15 -12.55
CA TYR A 38 23.27 -12.15 -11.75
C TYR A 38 23.77 -12.75 -10.43
N ILE A 39 22.89 -13.46 -9.71
CA ILE A 39 23.25 -14.12 -8.44
C ILE A 39 24.36 -15.14 -8.69
N LYS A 40 24.25 -15.97 -9.73
CA LYS A 40 25.28 -16.95 -10.09
C LYS A 40 26.63 -16.28 -10.37
N ILE A 41 26.66 -15.20 -11.14
CA ILE A 41 27.88 -14.43 -11.43
C ILE A 41 28.45 -13.85 -10.14
N SER A 42 27.62 -13.21 -9.32
CA SER A 42 28.05 -12.56 -8.08
C SER A 42 28.62 -13.55 -7.06
N LYS A 43 28.08 -14.78 -6.97
CA LYS A 43 28.61 -15.85 -6.10
C LYS A 43 29.83 -16.59 -6.64
N THR A 44 30.25 -16.32 -7.88
CA THR A 44 31.44 -16.99 -8.46
C THR A 44 32.69 -16.48 -7.73
N LYS A 45 33.30 -17.34 -6.89
CA LYS A 45 34.49 -16.98 -6.09
C LYS A 45 35.73 -16.73 -6.95
N THR A 46 35.90 -17.52 -8.02
CA THR A 46 37.05 -17.43 -8.92
C THR A 46 36.66 -17.91 -10.31
N LEU A 47 37.19 -17.23 -11.32
CA LEU A 47 37.12 -17.64 -12.73
C LEU A 47 38.55 -17.65 -13.29
N PHE A 48 38.88 -18.59 -14.15
CA PHE A 48 40.12 -18.51 -14.91
C PHE A 48 39.83 -17.97 -16.31
N LEU A 49 40.55 -16.91 -16.68
CA LEU A 49 40.53 -16.37 -18.02
C LEU A 49 41.51 -17.16 -18.88
N GLU A 50 41.00 -17.70 -19.99
CA GLU A 50 41.82 -18.43 -20.95
C GLU A 50 42.81 -17.50 -21.67
N PRO A 51 43.93 -18.05 -22.19
CA PRO A 51 44.86 -17.29 -23.00
C PRO A 51 44.19 -16.51 -24.14
N THR A 52 44.67 -15.30 -24.37
CA THR A 52 44.24 -14.42 -25.46
C THR A 52 45.41 -14.07 -26.37
N ASN A 53 45.15 -13.31 -27.43
CA ASN A 53 46.22 -12.76 -28.26
C ASN A 53 47.16 -11.80 -27.48
N LYS A 54 46.68 -11.18 -26.39
CA LYS A 54 47.44 -10.24 -25.55
C LYS A 54 48.11 -10.89 -24.33
N TYR A 55 47.52 -11.97 -23.81
CA TYR A 55 48.02 -12.68 -22.62
C TYR A 55 48.12 -14.17 -22.94
N LYS A 56 49.34 -14.71 -22.99
CA LYS A 56 49.59 -16.11 -23.40
C LYS A 56 49.30 -17.12 -22.31
N GLU A 57 49.21 -16.68 -21.06
CA GLU A 57 48.99 -17.54 -19.91
C GLU A 57 47.54 -17.48 -19.43
N LYS A 58 47.06 -18.62 -18.94
CA LYS A 58 45.78 -18.70 -18.23
C LYS A 58 45.92 -17.97 -16.90
N ARG A 59 44.98 -17.08 -16.57
CA ARG A 59 45.08 -16.21 -15.39
C ARG A 59 43.84 -16.28 -14.50
N PRO A 60 44.01 -16.34 -13.17
CA PRO A 60 42.87 -16.29 -12.26
C PRO A 60 42.28 -14.87 -12.20
N LEU A 61 40.97 -14.82 -11.99
CA LEU A 61 40.20 -13.64 -11.64
C LEU A 61 39.45 -13.98 -10.36
N TRP A 62 39.79 -13.31 -9.27
CA TRP A 62 39.17 -13.51 -7.97
C TRP A 62 38.05 -12.49 -7.76
N ASN A 63 37.02 -12.91 -7.04
CA ASN A 63 35.95 -12.03 -6.62
C ASN A 63 36.43 -11.18 -5.43
N ASP A 64 36.33 -9.86 -5.52
CA ASP A 64 36.76 -8.94 -4.46
C ASP A 64 35.81 -8.92 -3.24
N ASN A 65 34.62 -9.53 -3.34
CA ASN A 65 33.68 -9.59 -2.25
C ASN A 65 34.15 -10.56 -1.15
N ARG A 66 34.75 -10.02 -0.10
CA ARG A 66 35.23 -10.77 1.07
C ARG A 66 34.14 -11.46 1.88
N LEU A 67 32.86 -11.13 1.67
CA LEU A 67 31.76 -11.85 2.31
C LEU A 67 31.58 -13.27 1.76
N LEU A 68 32.11 -13.59 0.57
CA LEU A 68 31.89 -14.89 -0.08
C LEU A 68 32.96 -15.95 0.24
N HIS A 69 34.15 -15.51 0.65
CA HIS A 69 35.30 -16.40 0.83
C HIS A 69 35.34 -16.90 2.27
N ASP A 70 35.28 -18.22 2.44
CA ASP A 70 35.24 -18.90 3.75
C ASP A 70 36.51 -18.73 4.57
N TYR A 71 37.63 -18.37 3.93
CA TYR A 71 38.91 -18.06 4.57
C TYR A 71 39.06 -16.59 4.99
N GLU A 72 38.11 -15.71 4.66
CA GLU A 72 38.14 -14.30 5.08
C GLU A 72 37.49 -14.11 6.46
N ASP A 73 38.02 -13.22 7.29
CA ASP A 73 37.42 -12.89 8.60
C ASP A 73 35.98 -12.37 8.48
N ASN A 74 35.67 -11.72 7.36
CA ASN A 74 34.36 -11.15 7.06
C ASN A 74 33.45 -12.14 6.31
N TYR A 75 33.82 -13.41 6.18
CA TYR A 75 32.98 -14.42 5.57
C TYR A 75 31.55 -14.37 6.14
N TYR A 76 30.58 -14.39 5.22
CA TYR A 76 29.18 -14.33 5.55
C TYR A 76 28.38 -15.24 4.65
N GLU A 77 28.12 -16.47 5.11
CA GLU A 77 27.40 -17.52 4.37
C GLU A 77 26.09 -17.05 3.74
N PRO A 78 25.25 -16.22 4.42
CA PRO A 78 24.02 -15.70 3.82
C PRO A 78 24.22 -14.75 2.64
N CYS A 79 25.43 -14.25 2.38
CA CYS A 79 25.69 -13.34 1.26
C CYS A 79 25.43 -14.03 -0.09
N ILE A 80 24.55 -13.43 -0.90
CA ILE A 80 24.17 -13.95 -2.21
C ILE A 80 24.65 -13.08 -3.37
N ALA A 81 24.90 -11.78 -3.14
CA ALA A 81 25.42 -10.89 -4.15
C ALA A 81 26.09 -9.67 -3.49
N ALA A 82 27.11 -9.12 -4.14
CA ALA A 82 27.62 -7.79 -3.80
C ALA A 82 28.41 -7.16 -4.95
N LYS A 83 28.64 -5.85 -4.84
CA LYS A 83 29.59 -5.12 -5.65
C LYS A 83 30.35 -4.11 -4.79
N THR A 84 31.67 -4.14 -4.92
CA THR A 84 32.61 -3.16 -4.38
C THR A 84 32.84 -2.02 -5.37
N GLY A 85 33.10 -0.82 -4.88
CA GLY A 85 33.47 0.35 -5.67
C GLY A 85 34.51 1.19 -4.96
N TYR A 86 35.35 1.88 -5.73
CA TYR A 86 36.32 2.85 -5.22
C TYR A 86 36.67 3.88 -6.30
N THR A 87 36.63 5.16 -5.94
CA THR A 87 37.32 6.26 -6.64
C THR A 87 37.91 7.21 -5.59
N ASP A 88 38.83 8.09 -5.98
CA ASP A 88 39.41 9.06 -5.05
C ASP A 88 38.34 10.03 -4.50
N GLU A 89 37.32 10.34 -5.29
CA GLU A 89 36.22 11.25 -4.94
C GLU A 89 35.13 10.58 -4.09
N SER A 90 34.85 9.30 -4.33
CA SER A 90 33.78 8.55 -3.66
C SER A 90 34.25 7.69 -2.50
N LEU A 91 35.57 7.51 -2.36
CA LEU A 91 36.20 6.54 -1.46
C LEU A 91 35.57 5.16 -1.65
N HIS A 92 35.46 4.34 -0.61
CA HIS A 92 34.86 3.03 -0.76
C HIS A 92 33.34 3.08 -0.79
N SER A 93 32.77 2.30 -1.69
CA SER A 93 31.34 2.04 -1.81
C SER A 93 31.07 0.54 -1.87
N PHE A 94 29.96 0.11 -1.31
CA PHE A 94 29.59 -1.30 -1.25
C PHE A 94 28.07 -1.47 -1.25
N VAL A 95 27.57 -2.28 -2.18
CA VAL A 95 26.19 -2.77 -2.14
C VAL A 95 26.23 -4.29 -2.03
N ALA A 96 25.48 -4.85 -1.10
CA ALA A 96 25.41 -6.28 -0.87
C ALA A 96 24.00 -6.73 -0.57
N SER A 97 23.77 -8.01 -0.80
CA SER A 97 22.52 -8.71 -0.55
C SER A 97 22.78 -10.00 0.21
N ALA A 98 21.93 -10.26 1.19
CA ALA A 98 21.97 -11.49 1.97
C ALA A 98 20.58 -12.14 2.05
N GLU A 99 20.55 -13.46 2.12
CA GLU A 99 19.34 -14.28 2.16
C GLU A 99 19.41 -15.33 3.27
N LYS A 100 18.40 -15.36 4.14
CA LYS A 100 18.17 -16.43 5.12
C LYS A 100 16.72 -16.88 5.04
N GLY A 101 16.50 -18.17 4.73
CA GLY A 101 15.15 -18.69 4.55
C GLY A 101 14.39 -17.95 3.44
N ASN A 102 13.27 -17.30 3.78
CA ASN A 102 12.46 -16.53 2.84
C ASN A 102 12.77 -15.03 2.84
N GLU A 103 13.79 -14.62 3.59
CA GLU A 103 14.09 -13.21 3.85
C GLU A 103 15.31 -12.77 3.06
N LYS A 104 15.21 -11.60 2.44
CA LYS A 104 16.30 -10.99 1.68
C LYS A 104 16.44 -9.54 2.11
N TYR A 105 17.66 -9.17 2.49
CA TYR A 105 18.02 -7.80 2.81
C TYR A 105 19.10 -7.29 1.86
N ILE A 106 19.08 -5.99 1.63
CA ILE A 106 20.06 -5.27 0.82
C ILE A 106 20.64 -4.16 1.68
N VAL A 107 21.97 -4.04 1.70
CA VAL A 107 22.69 -2.97 2.37
C VAL A 107 23.51 -2.22 1.34
N SER A 108 23.38 -0.90 1.31
CA SER A 108 24.22 -0.01 0.49
C SER A 108 24.93 0.98 1.40
N LEU A 109 26.27 0.96 1.36
CA LEU A 109 27.16 1.82 2.12
C LEU A 109 28.01 2.63 1.12
N LEU A 110 28.11 3.93 1.32
CA LEU A 110 28.84 4.85 0.45
C LEU A 110 29.80 5.69 1.28
N TYR A 111 30.87 6.18 0.64
CA TYR A 111 31.82 7.12 1.23
C TYR A 111 32.48 6.60 2.52
N ASP A 112 32.99 5.37 2.46
CA ASP A 112 33.74 4.76 3.55
C ASP A 112 35.26 4.98 3.36
N PRO A 113 35.92 5.81 4.20
CA PRO A 113 37.35 6.06 4.11
C PRO A 113 38.24 4.91 4.60
N TYR A 114 37.70 3.95 5.35
CA TYR A 114 38.49 2.96 6.09
C TYR A 114 38.18 1.51 5.68
N LYS A 115 37.37 1.29 4.64
CA LYS A 115 37.02 -0.03 4.12
C LYS A 115 36.34 -0.92 5.17
N THR A 116 35.61 -0.32 6.11
CA THR A 116 34.81 -1.00 7.15
C THR A 116 33.53 -1.63 6.61
N TYR A 117 33.11 -1.27 5.38
CA TYR A 117 31.85 -1.71 4.77
C TYR A 117 31.60 -3.22 4.79
N PHE A 118 32.63 -4.07 4.78
CA PHE A 118 32.46 -5.53 4.93
C PHE A 118 31.95 -5.90 6.33
N LYS A 119 32.60 -5.38 7.38
CA LYS A 119 32.22 -5.63 8.77
C LYS A 119 30.87 -4.98 9.09
N ASP A 120 30.66 -3.75 8.61
CA ASP A 120 29.45 -3.00 8.88
C ASP A 120 28.25 -3.62 8.19
N SER A 121 28.36 -4.03 6.92
CA SER A 121 27.27 -4.71 6.21
C SER A 121 26.89 -6.03 6.88
N ARG A 122 27.87 -6.87 7.27
CA ARG A 122 27.59 -8.09 8.04
C ARG A 122 26.83 -7.79 9.34
N SER A 123 27.24 -6.75 10.06
CA SER A 123 26.60 -6.36 11.32
C SER A 123 25.16 -5.87 11.10
N ILE A 124 24.93 -5.08 10.04
CA ILE A 124 23.60 -4.59 9.66
C ILE A 124 22.70 -5.75 9.20
N PHE A 125 23.21 -6.70 8.43
CA PHE A 125 22.45 -7.90 8.04
C PHE A 125 22.04 -8.71 9.25
N GLU A 126 22.97 -9.00 10.17
CA GLU A 126 22.64 -9.73 11.40
C GLU A 126 21.64 -8.97 12.26
N TRP A 127 21.78 -7.65 12.39
CA TRP A 127 20.77 -6.85 13.07
C TRP A 127 19.40 -6.97 12.37
N ALA A 128 19.35 -6.89 11.05
CA ALA A 128 18.10 -6.98 10.29
C ALA A 128 17.41 -8.35 10.49
N PHE A 129 18.14 -9.45 10.28
CA PHE A 129 17.61 -10.82 10.45
C PHE A 129 17.17 -11.12 11.90
N ASN A 130 17.71 -10.44 12.90
CA ASN A 130 17.33 -10.65 14.31
C ASN A 130 16.18 -9.75 14.77
N ASN A 131 15.82 -8.70 14.03
CA ASN A 131 14.86 -7.68 14.47
C ASN A 131 13.66 -7.53 13.54
N PHE A 132 13.68 -8.13 12.35
CA PHE A 132 12.60 -8.00 11.39
C PHE A 132 12.25 -9.34 10.77
N ASP A 133 10.95 -9.52 10.50
CA ASP A 133 10.44 -10.61 9.68
C ASP A 133 9.83 -10.08 8.37
N THR A 134 9.87 -10.87 7.30
CA THR A 134 9.07 -10.61 6.09
C THR A 134 7.77 -11.41 6.10
N ILE A 135 6.64 -10.75 6.34
CA ILE A 135 5.33 -11.40 6.47
C ILE A 135 4.49 -11.17 5.21
N LYS A 136 3.94 -12.26 4.64
CA LYS A 136 2.92 -12.19 3.59
C LYS A 136 1.59 -11.78 4.21
N LEU A 137 1.05 -10.65 3.77
CA LEU A 137 -0.23 -10.11 4.23
C LEU A 137 -1.40 -10.63 3.39
N TYR A 138 -1.23 -10.66 2.07
CA TYR A 138 -2.20 -11.19 1.11
C TYR A 138 -1.48 -11.95 0.00
N SER A 139 -2.08 -13.03 -0.48
CA SER A 139 -1.73 -13.66 -1.75
C SER A 139 -2.50 -13.01 -2.89
N LYS A 140 -1.98 -13.12 -4.10
CA LYS A 140 -2.70 -12.71 -5.30
C LYS A 140 -4.09 -13.34 -5.35
N ASN A 141 -5.10 -12.53 -5.66
CA ASN A 141 -6.53 -12.86 -5.70
C ASN A 141 -7.19 -13.12 -4.33
N ASP A 142 -6.49 -12.94 -3.21
CA ASP A 142 -7.14 -12.98 -1.90
C ASP A 142 -8.20 -11.87 -1.80
N LEU A 143 -9.35 -12.21 -1.21
CA LEU A 143 -10.39 -11.23 -0.89
C LEU A 143 -9.91 -10.31 0.22
N ILE A 144 -9.74 -9.02 -0.09
CA ILE A 144 -9.33 -8.02 0.90
C ILE A 144 -10.57 -7.41 1.55
N THR A 145 -11.54 -6.97 0.76
CA THR A 145 -12.80 -6.41 1.25
C THR A 145 -13.89 -6.49 0.18
N ASN A 146 -15.14 -6.21 0.57
CA ASN A 146 -16.24 -6.01 -0.35
C ASN A 146 -16.61 -4.53 -0.42
N TYR A 147 -16.86 -4.03 -1.62
CA TYR A 147 -17.44 -2.72 -1.86
C TYR A 147 -18.91 -2.87 -2.25
N GLU A 148 -19.81 -2.22 -1.52
CA GLU A 148 -21.24 -2.20 -1.84
C GLU A 148 -21.53 -0.93 -2.67
N ALA A 149 -21.89 -1.11 -3.94
CA ALA A 149 -22.27 0.00 -4.82
C ALA A 149 -23.62 0.62 -4.39
N GLU A 150 -23.91 1.85 -4.83
CA GLU A 150 -25.22 2.51 -4.62
C GLU A 150 -26.41 1.63 -5.06
N ASP A 151 -26.20 0.74 -6.03
CA ASP A 151 -27.22 -0.15 -6.57
C ASP A 151 -27.42 -1.47 -5.80
N GLY A 152 -26.72 -1.62 -4.67
CA GLY A 152 -26.73 -2.83 -3.83
C GLY A 152 -25.89 -3.98 -4.40
N THR A 153 -25.21 -3.79 -5.53
CA THR A 153 -24.30 -4.79 -6.07
C THR A 153 -23.04 -4.85 -5.19
N ILE A 154 -22.70 -6.06 -4.73
CA ILE A 154 -21.48 -6.31 -3.96
C ILE A 154 -20.35 -6.62 -4.94
N ILE A 155 -19.30 -5.82 -4.89
CA ILE A 155 -18.09 -5.95 -5.71
C ILE A 155 -16.94 -6.43 -4.80
N PRO A 156 -16.46 -7.68 -4.97
CA PRO A 156 -15.29 -8.15 -4.23
C PRO A 156 -14.03 -7.42 -4.70
N LEU A 157 -13.25 -6.86 -3.76
CA LEU A 157 -11.97 -6.22 -4.03
C LEU A 157 -10.85 -7.18 -3.62
N LEU A 158 -10.10 -7.66 -4.62
CA LEU A 158 -9.07 -8.68 -4.44
C LEU A 158 -7.67 -8.09 -4.56
N ALA A 159 -6.68 -8.72 -3.92
CA ALA A 159 -5.27 -8.36 -4.08
C ALA A 159 -4.80 -8.60 -5.54
N SER A 160 -4.19 -7.61 -6.17
CA SER A 160 -3.67 -7.76 -7.55
C SER A 160 -2.41 -8.63 -7.65
N SER A 161 -1.68 -8.76 -6.54
CA SER A 161 -0.40 -9.46 -6.39
C SER A 161 -0.23 -9.98 -4.97
N ASP A 162 0.80 -10.80 -4.75
CA ASP A 162 1.25 -11.12 -3.39
C ASP A 162 1.76 -9.85 -2.71
N GLU A 163 1.22 -9.55 -1.53
CA GLU A 163 1.57 -8.38 -0.73
C GLU A 163 2.31 -8.81 0.53
N PHE A 164 3.45 -8.16 0.79
CA PHE A 164 4.30 -8.42 1.94
C PHE A 164 4.58 -7.14 2.70
N TYR A 165 4.83 -7.26 4.00
CA TYR A 165 5.35 -6.17 4.82
C TYR A 165 6.48 -6.65 5.71
N THR A 166 7.40 -5.73 6.03
CA THR A 166 8.51 -5.99 6.96
C THR A 166 8.01 -5.74 8.39
N LYS A 167 7.84 -6.81 9.15
CA LYS A 167 7.41 -6.81 10.55
C LYS A 167 8.61 -6.50 11.44
N ASP A 168 8.65 -5.30 12.01
CA ASP A 168 9.50 -5.01 13.16
C ASP A 168 9.05 -5.85 14.38
N LEU A 169 9.95 -6.69 14.90
CA LEU A 169 9.68 -7.62 16.00
C LEU A 169 9.48 -6.91 17.34
N SER A 170 9.99 -5.68 17.49
CA SER A 170 9.79 -4.87 18.70
C SER A 170 8.40 -4.22 18.76
N VAL A 171 7.77 -4.01 17.60
CA VAL A 171 6.46 -3.36 17.48
C VAL A 171 5.35 -4.39 17.66
N LYS A 172 4.42 -4.17 18.59
CA LYS A 172 3.29 -5.11 18.80
C LYS A 172 2.11 -4.89 17.84
N GLU A 173 1.99 -3.69 17.28
CA GLU A 173 0.89 -3.32 16.40
C GLU A 173 0.90 -4.13 15.11
N LYS A 174 -0.27 -4.25 14.48
CA LYS A 174 -0.46 -4.87 13.17
C LYS A 174 -0.66 -3.78 12.10
N PRO A 175 -0.43 -4.08 10.81
CA PRO A 175 -0.71 -3.14 9.74
C PRO A 175 -2.18 -2.68 9.75
N GLN A 176 -2.39 -1.38 9.63
CA GLN A 176 -3.73 -0.80 9.47
C GLN A 176 -4.00 -0.60 7.99
N ILE A 177 -5.20 -0.97 7.53
CA ILE A 177 -5.59 -0.89 6.12
C ILE A 177 -6.78 0.06 6.01
N SER A 178 -6.65 1.03 5.12
CA SER A 178 -7.72 1.94 4.71
C SER A 178 -7.93 1.83 3.21
N PHE A 179 -9.13 2.11 2.74
CA PHE A 179 -9.50 1.91 1.35
C PHE A 179 -9.83 3.24 0.69
N ASN A 180 -9.32 3.46 -0.51
CA ASN A 180 -9.77 4.54 -1.38
C ASN A 180 -10.68 3.92 -2.47
N THR A 181 -11.99 4.07 -2.29
CA THR A 181 -13.03 3.48 -3.14
C THR A 181 -13.89 4.55 -3.84
N ASP A 182 -13.38 5.77 -3.95
CA ASP A 182 -14.16 6.90 -4.43
C ASP A 182 -14.65 6.69 -5.87
N ASN A 183 -15.96 6.82 -6.08
CA ASN A 183 -16.61 6.78 -7.40
C ASN A 183 -16.45 5.45 -8.17
N LEU A 184 -16.17 4.34 -7.48
CA LEU A 184 -16.09 3.01 -8.10
C LEU A 184 -17.38 2.65 -8.84
N ASP A 185 -18.52 2.83 -8.20
CA ASP A 185 -19.85 2.49 -8.71
C ASP A 185 -20.34 3.36 -9.88
N LYS A 186 -19.58 4.39 -10.29
CA LYS A 186 -19.88 5.26 -11.43
C LYS A 186 -19.28 4.78 -12.74
N LYS A 187 -18.43 3.76 -12.73
CA LYS A 187 -17.71 3.26 -13.91
C LYS A 187 -18.02 1.78 -14.13
N SER A 188 -18.12 1.38 -15.40
CA SER A 188 -18.09 -0.04 -15.74
C SER A 188 -16.65 -0.56 -15.70
N PHE A 189 -16.49 -1.80 -15.26
CA PHE A 189 -15.20 -2.49 -15.25
C PHE A 189 -15.39 -3.99 -15.36
N LEU A 190 -14.34 -4.66 -15.81
CA LEU A 190 -14.31 -6.12 -15.93
C LEU A 190 -13.65 -6.75 -14.70
N LYS A 191 -13.96 -8.01 -14.47
CA LYS A 191 -13.26 -8.87 -13.53
C LYS A 191 -11.75 -8.86 -13.83
N GLY A 192 -10.94 -8.70 -12.79
CA GLY A 192 -9.49 -8.60 -12.87
C GLY A 192 -8.96 -7.20 -13.20
N GLN A 193 -9.83 -6.24 -13.54
CA GLN A 193 -9.39 -4.86 -13.74
C GLN A 193 -8.99 -4.21 -12.42
N SER A 194 -7.87 -3.47 -12.40
CA SER A 194 -7.47 -2.65 -11.26
C SER A 194 -8.43 -1.47 -11.12
N ILE A 195 -9.16 -1.41 -10.02
CA ILE A 195 -10.25 -0.43 -9.84
C ILE A 195 -10.08 0.44 -8.60
N ALA A 196 -9.32 -0.02 -7.59
CA ALA A 196 -9.14 0.70 -6.34
C ALA A 196 -7.73 0.50 -5.75
N THR A 197 -7.44 1.27 -4.70
CA THR A 197 -6.20 1.16 -3.94
C THR A 197 -6.52 1.08 -2.45
N ALA A 198 -5.92 0.13 -1.75
CA ALA A 198 -5.84 0.13 -0.30
C ALA A 198 -4.53 0.79 0.15
N ILE A 199 -4.59 1.57 1.22
CA ILE A 199 -3.43 2.18 1.87
C ILE A 199 -3.15 1.40 3.16
N MET A 200 -2.03 0.70 3.18
CA MET A 200 -1.49 0.01 4.36
C MET A 200 -0.55 0.94 5.11
N LYS A 201 -0.78 1.12 6.41
CA LYS A 201 0.11 1.85 7.33
C LYS A 201 0.70 0.89 8.36
N TYR A 202 2.02 0.92 8.51
CA TYR A 202 2.74 0.12 9.49
C TYR A 202 4.08 0.78 9.84
N ASN A 203 4.40 0.94 11.14
CA ASN A 203 5.68 1.47 11.62
C ASN A 203 6.16 2.73 10.87
N ASN A 204 5.31 3.78 10.85
CA ASN A 204 5.50 5.03 10.10
C ASN A 204 5.68 4.90 8.57
N SER A 205 5.59 3.69 8.03
CA SER A 205 5.61 3.41 6.60
C SER A 205 4.20 3.34 6.06
N THR A 206 4.01 3.89 4.85
CA THR A 206 2.75 3.82 4.11
C THR A 206 3.00 3.13 2.77
N ARG A 207 2.15 2.18 2.41
CA ARG A 207 2.26 1.42 1.17
C ARG A 207 0.90 1.30 0.50
N GLU A 208 0.88 1.43 -0.82
CA GLU A 208 -0.32 1.23 -1.63
C GLU A 208 -0.41 -0.22 -2.10
N ILE A 209 -1.59 -0.81 -1.95
CA ILE A 209 -1.95 -2.14 -2.43
C ILE A 209 -3.00 -1.95 -3.54
N LYS A 210 -2.69 -2.41 -4.74
CA LYS A 210 -3.63 -2.34 -5.88
C LYS A 210 -4.70 -3.42 -5.74
N LEU A 211 -5.96 -3.01 -5.91
CA LEU A 211 -7.12 -3.88 -5.80
C LEU A 211 -7.76 -4.09 -7.17
N ILE A 212 -8.02 -5.35 -7.49
CA ILE A 212 -8.73 -5.75 -8.71
C ILE A 212 -10.17 -6.16 -8.40
N SER A 213 -11.07 -5.98 -9.37
CA SER A 213 -12.46 -6.43 -9.23
C SER A 213 -12.57 -7.96 -9.30
N GLY A 214 -13.31 -8.57 -8.39
CA GLY A 214 -13.66 -10.00 -8.43
C GLY A 214 -14.78 -10.34 -9.42
N THR A 215 -15.48 -9.34 -9.94
CA THR A 215 -16.63 -9.49 -10.85
C THR A 215 -16.63 -8.44 -11.96
N ASP A 216 -17.35 -8.71 -13.05
CA ASP A 216 -17.76 -7.66 -13.97
C ASP A 216 -18.80 -6.77 -13.28
N TYR A 217 -18.76 -5.47 -13.55
CA TYR A 217 -19.73 -4.51 -13.06
C TYR A 217 -20.07 -3.49 -14.14
N THR A 218 -21.36 -3.21 -14.27
CA THR A 218 -21.86 -2.08 -15.06
C THR A 218 -22.91 -1.38 -14.20
N PRO A 219 -22.77 -0.06 -13.96
CA PRO A 219 -23.69 0.68 -13.13
C PRO A 219 -25.13 0.52 -13.63
N LYS A 220 -26.03 0.06 -12.77
CA LYS A 220 -27.46 0.06 -13.09
C LYS A 220 -27.92 1.52 -13.12
N LYS A 221 -28.37 1.98 -14.28
CA LYS A 221 -29.10 3.25 -14.38
C LYS A 221 -30.44 3.06 -13.66
N PHE A 222 -30.53 3.48 -12.40
CA PHE A 222 -31.82 3.57 -11.76
C PHE A 222 -32.69 4.57 -12.53
N PRO A 223 -33.95 4.24 -12.85
CA PRO A 223 -34.89 5.28 -13.24
C PRO A 223 -34.96 6.28 -12.07
N VAL A 224 -34.91 7.57 -12.39
CA VAL A 224 -34.93 8.72 -11.47
C VAL A 224 -35.96 8.55 -10.33
N VAL A 225 -37.03 7.82 -10.60
CA VAL A 225 -38.11 7.45 -9.67
C VAL A 225 -37.62 6.72 -8.42
N ALA A 226 -36.68 5.77 -8.49
CA ALA A 226 -36.25 5.00 -7.32
C ALA A 226 -35.40 5.82 -6.33
N LYS A 227 -34.56 6.74 -6.86
CA LYS A 227 -33.77 7.68 -6.05
C LYS A 227 -34.67 8.73 -5.39
N ILE A 228 -35.69 9.20 -6.12
CA ILE A 228 -36.76 10.04 -5.56
C ILE A 228 -37.51 9.31 -4.44
N ILE A 229 -37.88 8.03 -4.58
CA ILE A 229 -38.62 7.30 -3.54
C ILE A 229 -37.80 7.15 -2.26
N LYS A 230 -36.50 6.86 -2.37
CA LYS A 230 -35.62 6.67 -1.20
C LYS A 230 -35.38 7.98 -0.43
N ASP A 231 -35.21 9.10 -1.15
CA ASP A 231 -35.12 10.43 -0.53
C ASP A 231 -36.50 10.90 -0.03
N ASN A 232 -37.59 10.58 -0.74
CA ASN A 232 -38.95 10.94 -0.36
C ASN A 232 -39.48 10.18 0.85
N GLU A 233 -38.95 9.02 1.21
CA GLU A 233 -39.45 8.29 2.38
C GLU A 233 -39.36 9.13 3.66
N ARG A 234 -38.26 9.88 3.86
CA ARG A 234 -38.12 10.79 5.00
C ARG A 234 -39.07 11.98 4.90
N THR A 235 -39.20 12.58 3.73
CA THR A 235 -40.08 13.74 3.49
C THR A 235 -41.56 13.39 3.60
N ILE A 236 -41.97 12.21 3.10
CA ILE A 236 -43.33 11.67 3.21
C ILE A 236 -43.66 11.37 4.67
N LYS A 237 -42.76 10.76 5.44
CA LYS A 237 -42.95 10.52 6.89
C LYS A 237 -43.13 11.84 7.65
N ILE A 238 -42.35 12.87 7.35
CA ILE A 238 -42.50 14.21 7.96
C ILE A 238 -43.84 14.86 7.56
N ALA A 239 -44.22 14.79 6.28
CA ALA A 239 -45.47 15.35 5.78
C ALA A 239 -46.71 14.69 6.43
N LEU A 240 -46.69 13.37 6.64
CA LEU A 240 -47.75 12.64 7.34
C LEU A 240 -47.88 13.06 8.81
N ILE A 241 -46.75 13.30 9.49
CA ILE A 241 -46.75 13.80 10.88
C ILE A 241 -47.35 15.22 10.95
N ILE A 242 -46.95 16.12 10.05
CA ILE A 242 -47.49 17.47 9.97
C ILE A 242 -48.99 17.45 9.68
N GLY A 243 -49.43 16.61 8.73
CA GLY A 243 -50.85 16.44 8.41
C GLY A 243 -51.67 15.94 9.60
N PHE A 244 -51.15 14.99 10.37
CA PHE A 244 -51.80 14.49 11.59
C PHE A 244 -51.93 15.57 12.68
N ILE A 245 -50.90 16.41 12.86
CA ILE A 245 -50.95 17.53 13.80
C ILE A 245 -52.00 18.56 13.38
N LEU A 246 -52.08 18.90 12.10
CA LEU A 246 -53.09 19.84 11.60
C LEU A 246 -54.52 19.30 11.77
N LEU A 247 -54.72 18.00 11.57
CA LEU A 247 -56.01 17.34 11.81
C LEU A 247 -56.43 17.44 13.29
N LEU A 248 -55.51 17.20 14.22
CA LEU A 248 -55.77 17.33 15.66
C LEU A 248 -56.13 18.76 16.04
N VAL A 249 -55.43 19.76 15.49
CA VAL A 249 -55.75 21.18 15.72
C VAL A 249 -57.15 21.52 15.20
N LEU A 250 -57.53 21.03 14.02
CA LEU A 250 -58.86 21.23 13.45
C LEU A 250 -59.95 20.63 14.35
N ILE A 251 -59.74 19.41 14.85
CA ILE A 251 -60.65 18.74 15.79
C ILE A 251 -60.81 19.57 17.06
N VAL A 252 -59.72 20.09 17.63
CA VAL A 252 -59.77 20.95 18.82
C VAL A 252 -60.55 22.24 18.54
N LEU A 253 -60.35 22.88 17.38
CA LEU A 253 -61.09 24.08 16.98
C LEU A 253 -62.59 23.81 16.80
N ILE A 254 -62.96 22.67 16.22
CA ILE A 254 -64.36 22.22 16.09
C ILE A 254 -64.98 22.02 17.48
N ILE A 255 -64.30 21.30 18.37
CA ILE A 255 -64.76 21.08 19.76
C ILE A 255 -64.92 22.41 20.49
N ARG A 256 -63.97 23.34 20.34
CA ARG A 256 -64.01 24.67 20.96
C ARG A 256 -65.16 25.50 20.41
N GLY A 257 -65.42 25.44 19.10
CA GLY A 257 -66.56 26.06 18.43
C GLY A 257 -67.90 25.52 18.93
N ILE A 258 -68.03 24.20 19.08
CA ILE A 258 -69.22 23.55 19.64
C ILE A 258 -69.44 23.98 21.10
N ASN A 259 -68.38 24.02 21.91
CA ASN A 259 -68.46 24.46 23.31
C ASN A 259 -68.82 25.94 23.44
N LEU A 260 -68.31 26.81 22.57
CA LEU A 260 -68.69 28.23 22.52
C LEU A 260 -70.16 28.41 22.12
N ARG A 261 -70.66 27.64 21.14
CA ARG A 261 -72.08 27.62 20.77
C ARG A 261 -72.97 27.13 21.92
N LYS A 262 -72.56 26.07 22.64
CA LYS A 262 -73.25 25.61 23.87
C LYS A 262 -73.25 26.68 24.96
N LYS A 263 -72.13 27.39 25.18
CA LYS A 263 -72.03 28.48 26.17
C LYS A 263 -72.91 29.68 25.81
N ARG A 264 -73.00 30.05 24.52
CA ARG A 264 -73.91 31.10 24.03
C ARG A 264 -75.39 30.72 24.19
N ARG A 265 -75.79 29.48 23.86
CA ARG A 265 -77.15 28.97 24.13
C ARG A 265 -77.52 28.98 25.61
N ARG A 266 -76.59 28.63 26.50
CA ARG A 266 -76.79 28.70 27.96
C ARG A 266 -76.94 30.14 28.49
N LYS A 267 -76.28 31.13 27.87
CA LYS A 267 -76.49 32.56 28.20
C LYS A 267 -77.85 33.08 27.70
N LEU A 268 -78.26 32.69 26.50
CA LEU A 268 -79.56 33.09 25.93
C LEU A 268 -80.73 32.54 26.76
N ASN A 269 -80.66 31.27 27.17
CA ASN A 269 -81.68 30.64 28.02
C ASN A 269 -81.72 31.18 29.47
N ARG A 270 -80.71 31.95 29.92
CA ARG A 270 -80.74 32.65 31.20
C ARG A 270 -81.38 34.04 31.12
N LEU A 271 -81.46 34.63 29.91
CA LEU A 271 -82.12 35.91 29.67
C LEU A 271 -83.63 35.75 29.47
N THR A 272 -84.09 34.62 28.93
CA THR A 272 -85.52 34.30 28.79
C THR A 272 -86.21 33.81 30.06
N ARG A 273 -85.46 33.58 31.16
CA ARG A 273 -86.01 33.22 32.48
C ARG A 273 -86.15 34.41 33.44
N LYS A 274 -85.94 35.64 32.96
CA LYS A 274 -86.03 36.88 33.77
C LYS A 274 -87.19 37.80 33.37
N HIS A 275 -88.15 37.29 32.62
CA HIS A 275 -89.48 37.87 32.46
C HIS A 275 -90.50 36.96 33.12
#